data_AF-A0A9Q8Y3L2-F1
#
_entry.id   AF-A0A9Q8Y3L2-F1
#
_cell.length_a   1.000
_cell.length_b   1.000
_cell.length_c   1.000
_cell.angle_alpha   90.00
_cell.angle_beta   90.00
_cell.angle_gamma   90.00
#
_symmetry.space_group_name_H-M   'P 1'
#
loop_
_entity.id
_entity.type
_entity.pdbx_description
1 polymer ?
#
loop_
_entity_poly.entity_id
_entity_poly.type
_entity_poly.pdbx_seq_one_letter_code
_entity_poly.pdbx_strand_id
1 'polypeptide(L)'
;MEGKNYGEIFRDLRLQKGISLNKLQKISGISKATLSQFENGNSLLSYDKLLQATKSLNITMYDYSLLVNGGTPEDFIVEFNNISQAYYNQDEVTLREIYLRNIESDDEQKYIIGLCAKASYMELSPLEKMKIEKIMEFFPLWGLYELYVLLHTIEQLSIRTIDYLVSEFFSNESLMLYIKELREYRGGVLNIMIKIILFYIEEDERKKAEEILLRIPQFLIDSDITSKAMVYILEGIFIYKFEDKKRGTVLLHNGLDILEILGLKKLKNIVLSKIQSYT
;
A
#
# COMPACT_ATOMS: atom_id res chain seq x y z
N MET A 1 14.84 5.80 26.95
CA MET A 1 15.93 5.85 25.95
C MET A 1 15.45 6.37 24.60
N GLU A 2 14.16 6.24 24.25
CA GLU A 2 13.57 6.71 22.98
C GLU A 2 13.76 8.21 22.70
N GLY A 3 13.64 9.09 23.71
CA GLY A 3 13.75 10.55 23.52
C GLY A 3 15.13 11.08 23.06
N LYS A 4 16.22 10.33 23.30
CA LYS A 4 17.56 10.76 22.88
C LYS A 4 17.73 10.74 21.36
N ASN A 5 17.11 9.75 20.70
CA ASN A 5 17.25 9.56 19.26
C ASN A 5 16.58 10.69 18.44
N TYR A 6 15.38 11.13 18.86
CA TYR A 6 14.66 12.24 18.19
C TYR A 6 15.50 13.54 18.17
N GLY A 7 15.93 14.00 19.34
CA GLY A 7 16.68 15.25 19.47
C GLY A 7 18.02 15.23 18.72
N GLU A 8 18.76 14.14 18.85
CA GLU A 8 20.08 13.98 18.24
C GLU A 8 19.99 13.96 16.71
N ILE A 9 19.05 13.21 16.13
CA ILE A 9 18.82 13.20 14.68
C ILE A 9 18.38 14.58 14.18
N PHE A 10 17.49 15.25 14.90
CA PHE A 10 17.07 16.60 14.52
C PHE A 10 18.26 17.58 14.53
N ARG A 11 19.15 17.48 15.53
CA ARG A 11 20.38 18.28 15.62
C ARG A 11 21.28 18.02 14.43
N ASP A 12 21.48 16.76 14.06
CA ASP A 12 22.35 16.37 12.95
C ASP A 12 21.80 16.90 11.62
N LEU A 13 20.49 16.77 11.39
CA LEU A 13 19.79 17.34 10.24
C LEU A 13 19.93 18.86 10.16
N ARG A 14 19.80 19.56 11.31
CA ARG A 14 19.98 21.01 11.40
C ARG A 14 21.43 21.41 11.05
N LEU A 15 22.42 20.70 11.62
CA LEU A 15 23.84 20.97 11.42
C LEU A 15 24.27 20.69 9.98
N GLN A 16 23.79 19.61 9.36
CA GLN A 16 24.01 19.28 7.95
C GLN A 16 23.54 20.41 7.03
N LYS A 17 22.44 21.10 7.37
CA LYS A 17 21.93 22.26 6.63
C LYS A 17 22.62 23.58 6.97
N GLY A 18 23.65 23.57 7.83
CA GLY A 18 24.38 24.76 8.26
C GLY A 18 23.54 25.77 9.04
N ILE A 19 22.43 25.33 9.67
CA ILE A 19 21.51 26.22 10.38
C ILE A 19 21.93 26.30 11.85
N SER A 20 22.27 27.48 12.36
CA SER A 20 22.52 27.67 13.79
C SER A 20 21.21 27.66 14.60
N LEU A 21 21.26 27.36 15.90
CA LEU A 21 20.09 27.48 16.77
C LEU A 21 19.47 28.90 16.77
N ASN A 22 20.31 29.95 16.65
CA ASN A 22 19.82 31.33 16.55
C ASN A 22 19.02 31.53 15.25
N LYS A 23 19.49 30.97 14.13
CA LYS A 23 18.79 31.03 12.85
C LYS A 23 17.50 30.22 12.91
N LEU A 24 17.55 29.01 13.47
CA LEU A 24 16.37 28.15 13.62
C LEU A 24 15.29 28.83 14.47
N GLN A 25 15.64 29.42 15.62
CA GLN A 25 14.69 30.19 16.42
C GLN A 25 13.97 31.28 15.62
N LYS A 26 14.69 32.00 14.75
CA LYS A 26 14.11 33.09 13.95
C LYS A 26 13.09 32.58 12.92
N ILE A 27 13.33 31.41 12.32
CA ILE A 27 12.46 30.85 11.28
C ILE A 27 11.35 29.94 11.83
N SER A 28 11.59 29.27 12.96
CA SER A 28 10.62 28.38 13.59
C SER A 28 9.82 29.05 14.71
N GLY A 29 10.22 30.21 15.22
CA GLY A 29 9.57 30.84 16.37
C GLY A 29 9.76 30.09 17.71
N ILE A 30 10.52 28.99 17.73
CA ILE A 30 10.76 28.19 18.93
C ILE A 30 12.00 28.74 19.64
N SER A 31 11.91 28.97 20.94
CA SER A 31 13.04 29.54 21.70
C SER A 31 14.27 28.64 21.62
N LYS A 32 15.44 29.27 21.52
CA LYS A 32 16.74 28.58 21.48
C LYS A 32 16.93 27.63 22.66
N ALA A 33 16.49 28.01 23.86
CA ALA A 33 16.55 27.14 25.03
C ALA A 33 15.73 25.86 24.81
N THR A 34 14.50 25.97 24.30
CA THR A 34 13.65 24.80 24.00
C THR A 34 14.29 23.90 22.93
N LEU A 35 14.76 24.48 21.83
CA LEU A 35 15.45 23.74 20.77
C LEU A 35 16.70 23.02 21.29
N SER A 36 17.48 23.70 22.13
CA SER A 36 18.69 23.12 22.74
C SER A 36 18.37 22.00 23.73
N GLN A 37 17.31 22.11 24.52
CA GLN A 37 16.91 21.02 25.42
C GLN A 37 16.41 19.80 24.62
N PHE A 38 15.66 20.04 23.54
CA PHE A 38 15.24 18.98 22.63
C PHE A 38 16.41 18.28 21.95
N GLU A 39 17.30 19.02 21.31
CA GLU A 39 18.45 18.46 20.57
C GLU A 39 19.46 17.68 21.42
N ASN A 40 19.44 17.87 22.74
CA ASN A 40 20.26 17.13 23.69
C ASN A 40 19.47 16.01 24.41
N GLY A 41 18.24 15.74 23.99
CA GLY A 41 17.39 14.69 24.57
C GLY A 41 16.86 14.99 25.98
N ASN A 42 16.93 16.25 26.42
CA ASN A 42 16.51 16.66 27.77
C ASN A 42 15.01 16.97 27.86
N SER A 43 14.35 17.23 26.73
CA SER A 43 12.90 17.48 26.66
C SER A 43 12.35 17.08 25.30
N LEU A 44 11.08 16.70 25.21
CA LEU A 44 10.39 16.54 23.93
C LEU A 44 9.80 17.88 23.47
N LEU A 45 9.65 18.04 22.15
CA LEU A 45 8.80 19.09 21.58
C LEU A 45 7.35 18.59 21.57
N SER A 46 6.39 19.50 21.77
CA SER A 46 5.00 19.22 21.40
C SER A 46 4.90 18.96 19.89
N TYR A 47 3.87 18.23 19.46
CA TYR A 47 3.68 17.89 18.05
C TYR A 47 3.72 19.12 17.13
N ASP A 48 2.99 20.19 17.47
CA ASP A 48 2.97 21.43 16.67
C ASP A 48 4.36 22.07 16.53
N LYS A 49 5.15 22.07 17.62
CA LYS A 49 6.51 22.60 17.61
C LYS A 49 7.43 21.72 16.79
N LEU A 50 7.32 20.40 16.90
CA LEU A 50 8.10 19.47 16.10
C LEU A 50 7.77 19.65 14.61
N LEU A 51 6.49 19.70 14.25
CA LEU A 51 6.02 19.95 12.89
C LEU A 51 6.52 21.30 12.33
N GLN A 52 6.51 22.35 13.15
CA GLN A 52 7.04 23.65 12.75
C GLN A 52 8.56 23.62 12.58
N ALA A 53 9.27 22.89 13.45
CA ALA A 53 10.72 22.76 13.39
C ALA A 53 11.18 21.96 12.16
N THR A 54 10.53 20.84 11.84
CA THR A 54 10.84 20.03 10.64
C THR A 54 10.55 20.80 9.35
N LYS A 55 9.40 21.50 9.28
CA LYS A 55 9.09 22.44 8.18
C LYS A 55 10.18 23.50 8.00
N SER A 56 10.67 24.08 9.11
CA SER A 56 11.75 25.07 9.08
C SER A 56 13.08 24.54 8.53
N LEU A 57 13.27 23.22 8.54
CA LEU A 57 14.43 22.54 7.96
C LEU A 57 14.15 22.00 6.56
N ASN A 58 12.96 22.18 6.00
CA ASN A 58 12.49 21.51 4.77
C ASN A 58 12.65 19.99 4.88
N ILE A 59 12.08 19.41 5.94
CA ILE A 59 12.06 17.97 6.20
C ILE A 59 10.60 17.59 6.45
N THR A 60 10.12 16.53 5.80
CA THR A 60 8.77 16.04 6.06
C THR A 60 8.73 15.30 7.40
N MET A 61 7.56 15.19 8.03
CA MET A 61 7.42 14.37 9.23
C MET A 61 7.70 12.89 8.94
N TYR A 62 7.41 12.44 7.72
CA TYR A 62 7.68 11.08 7.27
C TYR A 62 9.18 10.78 7.21
N ASP A 63 9.98 11.61 6.53
CA ASP A 63 11.43 11.44 6.45
C ASP A 63 12.06 11.43 7.84
N TYR A 64 11.59 12.33 8.71
CA TYR A 64 12.09 12.43 10.08
C TYR A 64 11.74 11.17 10.90
N SER A 65 10.50 10.68 10.80
CA SER A 65 10.09 9.42 11.45
C SER A 65 10.97 8.26 11.01
N LEU A 66 11.20 8.14 9.70
CA LEU A 66 12.02 7.08 9.11
C LEU A 66 13.46 7.12 9.63
N LEU A 67 14.07 8.31 9.69
CA LEU A 67 15.42 8.48 10.23
C LEU A 67 15.49 8.10 11.71
N VAL A 68 14.50 8.51 12.51
CA VAL A 68 14.42 8.14 13.92
C VAL A 68 14.27 6.64 14.11
N ASN A 69 13.54 5.98 13.22
CA ASN A 69 13.40 4.52 13.21
C ASN A 69 14.55 3.79 12.48
N GLY A 70 15.72 4.43 12.34
CA GLY A 70 16.91 3.79 11.76
C GLY A 70 16.79 3.42 10.28
N GLY A 71 15.95 4.13 9.53
CA GLY A 71 15.67 3.85 8.12
C GLY A 71 14.59 2.79 7.89
N THR A 72 13.90 2.33 8.94
CA THR A 72 12.88 1.29 8.85
C THR A 72 11.48 1.90 8.89
N PRO A 73 10.55 1.51 8.00
CA PRO A 73 9.14 1.87 8.12
C PRO A 73 8.49 1.34 9.42
N GLU A 74 7.22 1.65 9.61
CA GLU A 74 6.41 1.06 10.68
C GLU A 74 6.35 -0.48 10.55
N ASP A 75 6.36 -1.18 11.68
CA ASP A 75 6.46 -2.65 11.73
C ASP A 75 5.40 -3.35 10.86
N PHE A 76 4.16 -2.87 10.86
CA PHE A 76 3.10 -3.46 10.04
C PHE A 76 3.37 -3.33 8.52
N ILE A 77 4.03 -2.25 8.08
CA ILE A 77 4.42 -2.07 6.68
C ILE A 77 5.51 -3.08 6.32
N VAL A 78 6.45 -3.32 7.23
CA VAL A 78 7.49 -4.35 7.05
C VAL A 78 6.85 -5.73 6.92
N GLU A 79 5.86 -6.06 7.77
CA GLU A 79 5.11 -7.31 7.70
C GLU A 79 4.42 -7.51 6.34
N PHE A 80 3.64 -6.53 5.87
CA PHE A 80 2.96 -6.62 4.57
C PHE A 80 3.93 -6.68 3.38
N ASN A 81 5.07 -5.98 3.47
CA ASN A 81 6.13 -6.09 2.47
C ASN A 81 6.73 -7.50 2.43
N ASN A 82 6.92 -8.14 3.59
CA ASN A 82 7.39 -9.52 3.66
C ASN A 82 6.37 -10.50 3.07
N ILE A 83 5.08 -10.30 3.32
CA ILE A 83 4.00 -11.09 2.69
C ILE A 83 4.05 -10.92 1.18
N SER A 84 4.12 -9.67 0.70
CA SER A 84 4.20 -9.37 -0.73
C SER A 84 5.43 -10.01 -1.39
N GLN A 85 6.60 -9.89 -0.77
CA GLN A 85 7.83 -10.51 -1.29
C GLN A 85 7.73 -12.03 -1.33
N ALA A 86 7.24 -12.67 -0.27
CA ALA A 86 7.06 -14.12 -0.23
C ALA A 86 6.06 -14.58 -1.30
N TYR A 87 4.95 -13.87 -1.48
CA TYR A 87 4.01 -14.10 -2.58
C TYR A 87 4.68 -14.00 -3.96
N TYR A 88 5.43 -12.92 -4.22
CA TYR A 88 6.16 -12.74 -5.49
C TYR A 88 7.24 -13.80 -5.74
N ASN A 89 7.79 -14.36 -4.68
CA ASN A 89 8.80 -15.41 -4.73
C ASN A 89 8.20 -16.82 -4.77
N GLN A 90 6.87 -16.95 -4.67
CA GLN A 90 6.19 -18.24 -4.48
C GLN A 90 6.73 -19.01 -3.25
N ASP A 91 7.08 -18.28 -2.20
CA ASP A 91 7.63 -18.80 -0.95
C ASP A 91 6.52 -19.02 0.09
N GLU A 92 5.81 -20.14 -0.08
CA GLU A 92 4.75 -20.56 0.84
C GLU A 92 5.26 -20.82 2.27
N VAL A 93 6.51 -21.25 2.42
CA VAL A 93 7.10 -21.52 3.74
C VAL A 93 7.16 -20.23 4.55
N THR A 94 7.72 -19.17 3.97
CA THR A 94 7.76 -17.85 4.61
C THR A 94 6.35 -17.32 4.89
N LEU A 95 5.40 -17.45 3.96
CA LEU A 95 4.02 -17.02 4.20
C LEU A 95 3.38 -17.75 5.39
N ARG A 96 3.61 -19.06 5.51
CA ARG A 96 3.11 -19.87 6.63
C ARG A 96 3.76 -19.47 7.95
N GLU A 97 5.06 -19.19 7.95
CA GLU A 97 5.76 -18.69 9.14
C GLU A 97 5.21 -17.33 9.60
N ILE A 98 4.94 -16.42 8.66
CA ILE A 98 4.29 -15.12 8.95
C ILE A 98 2.89 -15.33 9.53
N TYR A 99 2.09 -16.25 8.98
CA TYR A 99 0.79 -16.59 9.53
C TYR A 99 0.89 -17.08 10.99
N LEU A 100 1.71 -18.10 11.24
CA LEU A 100 1.81 -18.75 12.56
C LEU A 100 2.25 -17.79 13.66
N ARG A 101 3.29 -16.98 13.41
CA ARG A 101 3.78 -16.03 14.43
C ARG A 101 2.82 -14.88 14.75
N ASN A 102 1.89 -14.58 13.84
CA ASN A 102 0.95 -13.48 14.00
C ASN A 102 -0.39 -13.93 14.62
N ILE A 103 -0.83 -15.17 14.39
CA ILE A 103 -2.06 -15.70 15.01
C ILE A 103 -1.91 -16.04 16.49
N GLU A 104 -0.68 -16.26 16.96
CA GLU A 104 -0.38 -16.50 18.37
C GLU A 104 -0.47 -15.20 19.21
N SER A 105 -0.65 -14.05 18.57
CA SER A 105 -0.74 -12.76 19.26
C SER A 105 -2.18 -12.48 19.72
N ASP A 106 -2.32 -11.95 20.95
CA ASP A 106 -3.58 -11.40 21.45
C ASP A 106 -3.98 -10.05 20.78
N ASP A 107 -3.14 -9.54 19.88
CA ASP A 107 -3.35 -8.30 19.14
C ASP A 107 -4.18 -8.59 17.89
N GLU A 108 -5.38 -8.01 17.83
CA GLU A 108 -6.29 -8.19 16.70
C GLU A 108 -5.68 -7.73 15.38
N GLN A 109 -4.87 -6.67 15.35
CA GLN A 109 -4.24 -6.20 14.11
C GLN A 109 -3.21 -7.20 13.61
N LYS A 110 -2.39 -7.76 14.50
CA LYS A 110 -1.45 -8.83 14.12
C LYS A 110 -2.18 -10.07 13.63
N TYR A 111 -3.26 -10.47 14.30
CA TYR A 111 -4.09 -11.57 13.83
C TYR A 111 -4.58 -11.36 12.38
N ILE A 112 -5.03 -10.15 12.03
CA ILE A 112 -5.43 -9.81 10.65
C ILE A 112 -4.25 -9.85 9.67
N ILE A 113 -3.06 -9.37 10.05
CA ILE A 113 -1.84 -9.53 9.24
C ILE A 113 -1.56 -11.03 8.98
N GLY A 114 -1.72 -11.88 10.00
CA GLY A 114 -1.64 -13.33 9.85
C GLY A 114 -2.62 -13.85 8.81
N LEU A 115 -3.88 -13.42 8.87
CA LEU A 115 -4.88 -13.81 7.85
C LEU A 115 -4.51 -13.32 6.44
N CYS A 116 -3.88 -12.16 6.30
CA CYS A 116 -3.38 -11.68 5.00
C CYS A 116 -2.28 -12.58 4.44
N ALA A 117 -1.38 -13.06 5.30
CA ALA A 117 -0.37 -14.04 4.92
C ALA A 117 -1.02 -15.35 4.47
N LYS A 118 -1.97 -15.87 5.26
CA LYS A 118 -2.76 -17.07 4.92
C LYS A 118 -3.48 -16.95 3.59
N ALA A 119 -4.19 -15.85 3.37
CA ALA A 119 -4.92 -15.57 2.14
C ALA A 119 -4.02 -15.55 0.89
N SER A 120 -2.72 -15.32 1.06
CA SER A 120 -1.75 -15.27 -0.04
C SER A 120 -1.26 -16.64 -0.51
N TYR A 121 -1.55 -17.74 0.21
CA TYR A 121 -1.21 -19.11 -0.21
C TYR A 121 -2.34 -20.13 -0.06
N MET A 122 -3.41 -19.81 0.68
CA MET A 122 -4.55 -20.71 0.85
C MET A 122 -5.86 -19.95 1.10
N GLU A 123 -6.98 -20.67 0.97
CA GLU A 123 -8.30 -20.11 1.24
C GLU A 123 -8.52 -19.89 2.74
N LEU A 124 -9.07 -18.73 3.09
CA LEU A 124 -9.55 -18.41 4.42
C LEU A 124 -10.85 -19.19 4.73
N SER A 125 -11.01 -19.61 5.97
CA SER A 125 -12.26 -20.20 6.45
C SER A 125 -13.40 -19.18 6.44
N PRO A 126 -14.67 -19.61 6.42
CA PRO A 126 -15.81 -18.71 6.46
C PRO A 126 -15.80 -17.73 7.65
N LEU A 127 -15.32 -18.17 8.82
CA LEU A 127 -15.20 -17.33 10.01
C LEU A 127 -14.11 -16.26 9.86
N GLU A 128 -12.97 -16.61 9.25
CA GLU A 128 -11.89 -15.67 8.98
C GLU A 128 -12.31 -14.63 7.94
N LYS A 129 -12.98 -15.05 6.86
CA LYS A 129 -13.56 -14.15 5.85
C LYS A 129 -14.54 -13.16 6.50
N MET A 130 -15.50 -13.66 7.29
CA MET A 130 -16.46 -12.83 8.00
C MET A 130 -15.78 -11.81 8.93
N LYS A 131 -14.68 -12.18 9.58
CA LYS A 131 -13.92 -11.26 10.43
C LYS A 131 -13.27 -10.13 9.63
N ILE A 132 -12.68 -10.45 8.48
CA ILE A 132 -12.12 -9.43 7.56
C ILE A 132 -13.23 -8.53 7.04
N GLU A 133 -14.34 -9.08 6.56
CA GLU A 133 -15.46 -8.30 6.02
C GLU A 133 -16.04 -7.34 7.06
N LYS A 134 -16.24 -7.80 8.30
CA LYS A 134 -16.73 -6.96 9.40
C LYS A 134 -15.84 -5.76 9.68
N ILE A 135 -14.52 -5.94 9.57
CA ILE A 135 -13.57 -4.83 9.72
C ILE A 135 -13.75 -3.83 8.58
N MET A 136 -14.03 -4.31 7.35
CA MET A 136 -14.21 -3.48 6.15
C MET A 136 -15.57 -2.77 6.05
N GLU A 137 -16.52 -3.01 6.95
CA GLU A 137 -17.88 -2.44 6.87
C GLU A 137 -17.96 -0.92 7.12
N PHE A 138 -16.93 -0.27 7.71
CA PHE A 138 -16.95 1.18 7.89
C PHE A 138 -15.56 1.81 8.10
N PHE A 139 -15.03 2.48 7.07
CA PHE A 139 -13.80 3.28 7.16
C PHE A 139 -13.97 4.67 6.53
N PRO A 140 -14.27 5.72 7.33
CA PRO A 140 -14.34 7.07 6.80
C PRO A 140 -12.95 7.59 6.35
N LEU A 141 -11.88 7.08 6.97
CA LEU A 141 -10.50 7.41 6.66
C LEU A 141 -9.73 6.12 6.36
N TRP A 142 -9.25 6.01 5.13
CA TRP A 142 -8.43 4.88 4.68
C TRP A 142 -6.97 5.09 5.07
N GLY A 143 -6.42 4.19 5.88
CA GLY A 143 -4.98 4.09 6.16
C GLY A 143 -4.28 3.12 5.22
N LEU A 144 -2.94 3.11 5.22
CA LEU A 144 -2.16 2.10 4.52
C LEU A 144 -2.46 0.69 5.04
N TYR A 145 -2.73 0.55 6.34
CA TYR A 145 -3.05 -0.73 6.96
C TYR A 145 -4.26 -1.38 6.29
N GLU A 146 -5.40 -0.67 6.19
CA GLU A 146 -6.61 -1.20 5.57
C GLU A 146 -6.41 -1.51 4.08
N LEU A 147 -5.67 -0.68 3.36
CA LEU A 147 -5.34 -0.93 1.95
C LEU A 147 -4.49 -2.19 1.76
N TYR A 148 -3.51 -2.43 2.64
CA TYR A 148 -2.73 -3.67 2.59
C TYR A 148 -3.57 -4.90 2.93
N VAL A 149 -4.46 -4.82 3.93
CA VAL A 149 -5.38 -5.92 4.23
C VAL A 149 -6.19 -6.26 2.98
N LEU A 150 -6.83 -5.28 2.34
CA LEU A 150 -7.59 -5.49 1.11
C LEU A 150 -6.72 -6.05 -0.03
N LEU A 151 -5.52 -5.53 -0.24
CA LEU A 151 -4.61 -6.00 -1.29
C LEU A 151 -4.39 -7.53 -1.22
N HIS A 152 -4.31 -8.07 0.00
CA HIS A 152 -4.07 -9.49 0.25
C HIS A 152 -5.33 -10.34 0.35
N THR A 153 -6.49 -9.78 0.72
CA THR A 153 -7.70 -10.57 0.99
C THR A 153 -8.86 -10.36 0.01
N ILE A 154 -8.86 -9.29 -0.79
CA ILE A 154 -10.05 -8.84 -1.57
C ILE A 154 -10.64 -9.94 -2.47
N GLU A 155 -9.80 -10.76 -3.10
CA GLU A 155 -10.21 -11.83 -4.02
C GLU A 155 -10.99 -12.96 -3.33
N GLN A 156 -10.96 -13.01 -1.99
CA GLN A 156 -11.64 -14.05 -1.19
C GLN A 156 -12.88 -13.54 -0.46
N LEU A 157 -13.22 -12.25 -0.59
CA LEU A 157 -14.38 -11.64 0.08
C LEU A 157 -15.66 -11.86 -0.74
N SER A 158 -16.82 -11.65 -0.12
CA SER A 158 -18.10 -11.77 -0.83
C SER A 158 -18.29 -10.64 -1.84
N ILE A 159 -19.00 -10.95 -2.93
CA ILE A 159 -19.38 -9.96 -3.95
C ILE A 159 -20.09 -8.74 -3.34
N ARG A 160 -20.88 -8.94 -2.28
CA ARG A 160 -21.56 -7.85 -1.56
C ARG A 160 -20.56 -6.90 -0.90
N THR A 161 -19.53 -7.44 -0.25
CA THR A 161 -18.46 -6.64 0.36
C THR A 161 -17.68 -5.89 -0.71
N ILE A 162 -17.34 -6.55 -1.81
CA ILE A 162 -16.62 -5.93 -2.93
C ILE A 162 -17.44 -4.78 -3.54
N ASP A 163 -18.74 -4.98 -3.80
CA ASP A 163 -19.64 -3.94 -4.33
C ASP A 163 -19.69 -2.71 -3.40
N TYR A 164 -19.73 -2.93 -2.08
CA TYR A 164 -19.66 -1.86 -1.09
C TYR A 164 -18.32 -1.11 -1.16
N LEU A 165 -17.20 -1.83 -1.14
CA LEU A 165 -15.85 -1.24 -1.19
C LEU A 165 -15.62 -0.42 -2.46
N VAL A 166 -16.11 -0.89 -3.61
CA VAL A 166 -16.05 -0.14 -4.88
C VAL A 166 -16.81 1.18 -4.74
N SER A 167 -18.01 1.14 -4.18
CA SER A 167 -18.85 2.34 -3.97
C SER A 167 -18.18 3.34 -3.02
N GLU A 168 -17.57 2.86 -1.94
CA GLU A 168 -16.81 3.68 -1.00
C GLU A 168 -15.56 4.29 -1.66
N PHE A 169 -14.80 3.49 -2.42
CA PHE A 169 -13.58 3.96 -3.06
C PHE A 169 -13.82 5.10 -4.05
N PHE A 170 -14.96 5.11 -4.76
CA PHE A 170 -15.29 6.18 -5.70
C PHE A 170 -16.01 7.39 -5.05
N SER A 171 -16.55 7.24 -3.85
CA SER A 171 -17.30 8.30 -3.16
C SER A 171 -16.51 8.97 -2.03
N ASN A 172 -15.42 8.37 -1.54
CA ASN A 172 -14.65 8.89 -0.42
C ASN A 172 -13.68 10.03 -0.86
N GLU A 173 -14.01 11.27 -0.50
CA GLU A 173 -13.22 12.46 -0.81
C GLU A 173 -11.79 12.43 -0.21
N SER A 174 -11.63 11.88 1.00
CA SER A 174 -10.32 11.81 1.67
C SER A 174 -9.38 10.86 0.94
N LEU A 175 -9.89 9.71 0.50
CA LEU A 175 -9.12 8.75 -0.29
C LEU A 175 -8.69 9.35 -1.63
N MET A 176 -9.55 10.11 -2.29
CA MET A 176 -9.21 10.81 -3.54
C MET A 176 -8.06 11.82 -3.35
N LEU A 177 -8.05 12.54 -2.23
CA LEU A 177 -6.93 13.42 -1.89
C LEU A 177 -5.62 12.64 -1.69
N TYR A 178 -5.67 11.50 -0.98
CA TYR A 178 -4.48 10.68 -0.75
C TYR A 178 -3.92 10.11 -2.05
N ILE A 179 -4.76 9.56 -2.93
CA ILE A 179 -4.32 9.00 -4.22
C ILE A 179 -3.68 10.07 -5.11
N LYS A 180 -4.13 11.33 -5.01
CA LYS A 180 -3.57 12.45 -5.78
C LYS A 180 -2.17 12.84 -5.31
N GLU A 181 -1.93 12.84 -4.01
CA GLU A 181 -0.69 13.37 -3.43
C GLU A 181 0.34 12.28 -3.04
N LEU A 182 -0.11 11.07 -2.68
CA LEU A 182 0.70 9.99 -2.12
C LEU A 182 0.80 8.80 -3.07
N ARG A 183 2.04 8.45 -3.44
CA ARG A 183 2.30 7.39 -4.43
C ARG A 183 1.95 6.00 -3.91
N GLU A 184 2.22 5.74 -2.63
CA GLU A 184 1.94 4.46 -1.98
C GLU A 184 0.43 4.15 -2.00
N TYR A 185 -0.39 5.16 -1.72
CA TYR A 185 -1.85 5.05 -1.77
C TYR A 185 -2.35 4.80 -3.19
N ARG A 186 -1.84 5.57 -4.17
CA ARG A 186 -2.23 5.39 -5.57
C ARG A 186 -1.93 3.99 -6.08
N GLY A 187 -0.70 3.51 -5.87
CA GLY A 187 -0.29 2.16 -6.29
C GLY A 187 -1.10 1.07 -5.59
N GLY A 188 -1.31 1.20 -4.28
CA GLY A 188 -2.13 0.27 -3.51
C GLY A 188 -3.57 0.18 -4.02
N VAL A 189 -4.24 1.32 -4.22
CA VAL A 189 -5.61 1.37 -4.72
C VAL A 189 -5.71 0.84 -6.14
N LEU A 190 -4.77 1.18 -7.04
CA LEU A 190 -4.73 0.63 -8.40
C LEU A 190 -4.65 -0.91 -8.38
N ASN A 191 -3.77 -1.47 -7.54
CA ASN A 191 -3.64 -2.93 -7.42
C ASN A 191 -4.90 -3.59 -6.85
N ILE A 192 -5.58 -2.96 -5.89
CA ILE A 192 -6.87 -3.43 -5.38
C ILE A 192 -7.94 -3.39 -6.49
N MET A 193 -8.04 -2.29 -7.24
CA MET A 193 -8.99 -2.16 -8.35
C MET A 193 -8.76 -3.21 -9.44
N ILE A 194 -7.49 -3.50 -9.77
CA ILE A 194 -7.13 -4.58 -10.71
C ILE A 194 -7.66 -5.93 -10.20
N LYS A 195 -7.44 -6.26 -8.92
CA LYS A 195 -7.94 -7.50 -8.31
C LYS A 195 -9.47 -7.57 -8.29
N ILE A 196 -10.16 -6.45 -8.05
CA ILE A 196 -11.62 -6.38 -8.09
C ILE A 196 -12.14 -6.62 -9.52
N ILE A 197 -11.52 -6.02 -10.53
CA ILE A 197 -11.92 -6.26 -11.93
C ILE A 197 -11.71 -7.73 -12.29
N LEU A 198 -10.57 -8.31 -11.91
CA LEU A 198 -10.30 -9.73 -12.10
C LEU A 198 -11.38 -10.60 -11.44
N PHE A 199 -11.72 -10.31 -10.18
CA PHE A 199 -12.82 -10.99 -9.48
C PHE A 199 -14.14 -10.90 -10.25
N TYR A 200 -14.54 -9.71 -10.73
CA TYR A 200 -15.76 -9.57 -11.53
C TYR A 200 -15.68 -10.30 -12.89
N ILE A 201 -14.50 -10.42 -13.50
CA ILE A 201 -14.30 -11.23 -14.70
C ILE A 201 -14.51 -12.72 -14.41
N GLU A 202 -14.06 -13.21 -13.25
CA GLU A 202 -14.27 -14.61 -12.81
C GLU A 202 -15.76 -14.90 -12.59
N GLU A 203 -16.47 -13.98 -11.95
CA GLU A 203 -17.91 -14.07 -11.66
C GLU A 203 -18.81 -13.74 -12.87
N ASP A 204 -18.24 -13.54 -14.07
CA ASP A 204 -18.96 -13.18 -15.31
C ASP A 204 -19.75 -11.85 -15.21
N GLU A 205 -19.38 -10.99 -14.27
CA GLU A 205 -19.96 -9.67 -13.97
C GLU A 205 -19.42 -8.58 -14.91
N ARG A 206 -19.59 -8.77 -16.22
CA ARG A 206 -19.03 -7.91 -17.29
C ARG A 206 -19.22 -6.41 -17.04
N LYS A 207 -20.45 -5.98 -16.71
CA LYS A 207 -20.78 -4.56 -16.57
C LYS A 207 -20.03 -3.90 -15.40
N LYS A 208 -19.89 -4.63 -14.28
CA LYS A 208 -19.17 -4.13 -13.11
C LYS A 208 -17.67 -4.03 -13.40
N ALA A 209 -17.10 -5.04 -14.06
CA ALA A 209 -15.71 -5.01 -14.51
C ALA A 209 -15.44 -3.83 -15.46
N GLU A 210 -16.32 -3.61 -16.45
CA GLU A 210 -16.20 -2.52 -17.42
C GLU A 210 -16.29 -1.14 -16.77
N GLU A 211 -17.22 -0.94 -15.83
CA GLU A 211 -17.38 0.34 -15.13
C GLU A 211 -16.10 0.78 -14.41
N ILE A 212 -15.44 -0.13 -13.70
CA ILE A 212 -14.20 0.17 -12.98
C ILE A 212 -13.05 0.36 -13.98
N LEU A 213 -12.96 -0.49 -15.01
CA LEU A 213 -11.91 -0.41 -16.03
C LEU A 213 -11.91 0.95 -16.75
N LEU A 214 -13.08 1.50 -17.05
CA LEU A 214 -13.23 2.83 -17.65
C LEU A 214 -12.76 3.97 -16.73
N ARG A 215 -12.77 3.77 -15.41
CA ARG A 215 -12.34 4.78 -14.42
C ARG A 215 -10.86 4.68 -14.08
N ILE A 216 -10.23 3.51 -14.21
CA ILE A 216 -8.81 3.29 -13.88
C ILE A 216 -7.86 4.35 -14.47
N PRO A 217 -7.99 4.78 -15.74
CA PRO A 217 -7.07 5.76 -16.33
C PRO A 217 -6.94 7.07 -15.54
N GLN A 218 -7.95 7.48 -14.78
CA GLN A 218 -7.89 8.70 -13.96
C GLN A 218 -6.87 8.61 -12.81
N PHE A 219 -6.48 7.40 -12.41
CA PHE A 219 -5.53 7.14 -11.34
C PHE A 219 -4.11 6.86 -11.85
N LEU A 220 -3.93 6.67 -13.16
CA LEU A 220 -2.63 6.41 -13.76
C LEU A 220 -1.82 7.70 -13.90
N ILE A 221 -0.52 7.61 -13.62
CA ILE A 221 0.43 8.70 -13.87
C ILE A 221 1.44 8.29 -14.94
N ASP A 222 1.98 9.26 -15.66
CA ASP A 222 2.76 8.95 -16.85
C ASP A 222 4.04 8.16 -16.59
N SER A 223 4.66 8.39 -15.44
CA SER A 223 5.89 7.72 -15.02
C SER A 223 5.67 6.34 -14.38
N ASP A 224 4.43 5.92 -14.11
CA ASP A 224 4.15 4.61 -13.52
C ASP A 224 3.94 3.54 -14.60
N ILE A 225 5.06 3.07 -15.12
CA ILE A 225 5.10 2.08 -16.20
C ILE A 225 4.54 0.73 -15.73
N THR A 226 4.79 0.33 -14.48
CA THR A 226 4.34 -0.96 -13.94
C THR A 226 2.82 -1.02 -13.89
N SER A 227 2.16 -0.01 -13.30
CA SER A 227 0.70 0.03 -13.25
C SER A 227 0.08 0.08 -14.65
N LYS A 228 0.67 0.87 -15.57
CA LYS A 228 0.22 0.92 -16.96
C LYS A 228 0.33 -0.44 -17.67
N ALA A 229 1.42 -1.17 -17.48
CA ALA A 229 1.58 -2.52 -18.04
C ALA A 229 0.55 -3.49 -17.48
N MET A 230 0.27 -3.43 -16.18
CA MET A 230 -0.75 -4.27 -15.53
C MET A 230 -2.16 -3.96 -16.02
N VAL A 231 -2.51 -2.68 -16.19
CA VAL A 231 -3.81 -2.27 -16.75
C VAL A 231 -3.95 -2.71 -18.20
N TYR A 232 -2.89 -2.58 -19.01
CA TYR A 232 -2.90 -3.05 -20.39
C TYR A 232 -3.11 -4.59 -20.49
N ILE A 233 -2.51 -5.36 -19.59
CA ILE A 233 -2.76 -6.80 -19.48
C ILE A 233 -4.21 -7.05 -19.08
N LEU A 234 -4.73 -6.32 -18.08
CA LEU A 234 -6.10 -6.44 -17.61
C LEU A 234 -7.14 -6.16 -18.71
N GLU A 235 -6.92 -5.12 -19.52
CA GLU A 235 -7.73 -4.85 -20.73
C GLU A 235 -7.70 -6.05 -21.69
N GLY A 236 -6.53 -6.66 -21.88
CA GLY A 236 -6.37 -7.89 -22.66
C GLY A 236 -7.21 -9.05 -22.11
N ILE A 237 -7.24 -9.25 -20.79
CA ILE A 237 -8.06 -10.28 -20.12
C ILE A 237 -9.55 -10.00 -20.35
N PHE A 238 -9.98 -8.76 -20.12
CA PHE A 238 -11.37 -8.35 -20.32
C PHE A 238 -11.84 -8.59 -21.76
N ILE A 239 -11.06 -8.13 -22.74
CA ILE A 239 -11.35 -8.29 -24.17
C ILE A 239 -11.37 -9.78 -24.56
N TYR A 240 -10.43 -10.57 -24.05
CA TYR A 240 -10.38 -12.01 -24.31
C TYR A 240 -11.65 -12.72 -23.83
N LYS A 241 -12.13 -12.40 -22.63
CA LYS A 241 -13.28 -13.03 -21.98
C LYS A 241 -14.62 -12.60 -22.61
N PHE A 242 -14.81 -11.30 -22.85
CA PHE A 242 -16.14 -10.73 -23.12
C PHE A 242 -16.35 -10.18 -24.53
N GLU A 243 -15.30 -10.04 -25.34
CA GLU A 243 -15.38 -9.36 -26.64
C GLU A 243 -14.78 -10.17 -27.78
N ASP A 244 -13.46 -10.15 -27.94
CA ASP A 244 -12.73 -10.75 -29.05
C ASP A 244 -11.52 -11.51 -28.51
N LYS A 245 -11.65 -12.84 -28.51
CA LYS A 245 -10.62 -13.76 -28.06
C LYS A 245 -9.27 -13.51 -28.73
N LYS A 246 -9.24 -13.29 -30.04
CA LYS A 246 -7.99 -13.11 -30.79
C LYS A 246 -7.31 -11.80 -30.41
N ARG A 247 -8.08 -10.71 -30.38
CA ARG A 247 -7.56 -9.39 -29.98
C ARG A 247 -7.05 -9.41 -28.53
N GLY A 248 -7.81 -10.00 -27.61
CA GLY A 248 -7.42 -10.15 -26.22
C GLY A 248 -6.10 -10.91 -26.08
N THR A 249 -5.94 -12.05 -26.77
CA THR A 249 -4.68 -12.82 -26.78
C THR A 249 -3.48 -11.98 -27.25
N VAL A 250 -3.63 -11.14 -28.28
CA VAL A 250 -2.55 -10.25 -28.75
C VAL A 250 -2.15 -9.25 -27.66
N LEU A 251 -3.12 -8.63 -26.99
CA LEU A 251 -2.85 -7.68 -25.90
C LEU A 251 -2.14 -8.37 -24.73
N LEU A 252 -2.58 -9.57 -24.35
CA LEU A 252 -1.95 -10.36 -23.29
C LEU A 252 -0.48 -10.66 -23.60
N HIS A 253 -0.16 -11.13 -24.82
CA HIS A 253 1.21 -11.40 -25.23
C HIS A 253 2.07 -10.12 -25.20
N ASN A 254 1.58 -9.03 -25.78
CA ASN A 254 2.28 -7.74 -25.78
C ASN A 254 2.56 -7.25 -24.35
N GLY A 255 1.59 -7.41 -23.43
CA GLY A 255 1.75 -7.02 -22.03
C GLY A 255 2.79 -7.87 -21.29
N LEU A 256 2.78 -9.19 -21.50
CA LEU A 256 3.77 -10.10 -20.95
C LEU A 256 5.18 -9.84 -21.49
N ASP A 257 5.30 -9.44 -22.75
CA ASP A 257 6.57 -9.03 -23.38
C ASP A 257 7.10 -7.73 -22.76
N ILE A 258 6.23 -6.76 -22.47
CA ILE A 258 6.62 -5.54 -21.74
C ILE A 258 7.22 -5.92 -20.38
N LEU A 259 6.58 -6.80 -19.62
CA LEU A 259 7.11 -7.25 -18.32
C LEU A 259 8.48 -7.93 -18.46
N GLU A 260 8.67 -8.75 -19.49
CA GLU A 260 9.96 -9.40 -19.78
C GLU A 260 11.04 -8.38 -20.10
N ILE A 261 10.76 -7.42 -21.00
CA ILE A 261 11.69 -6.38 -21.43
C ILE A 261 12.14 -5.53 -20.24
N LEU A 262 11.24 -5.25 -19.30
CA LEU A 262 11.53 -4.52 -18.07
C LEU A 262 12.23 -5.37 -17.00
N GLY A 263 12.47 -6.66 -17.24
CA GLY A 263 13.12 -7.57 -16.30
C GLY A 263 12.24 -8.04 -15.15
N LEU A 264 10.91 -7.85 -15.24
CA LEU A 264 9.93 -8.14 -14.19
C LEU A 264 9.49 -9.62 -14.20
N LYS A 265 10.45 -10.55 -14.24
CA LYS A 265 10.21 -11.99 -14.42
C LYS A 265 9.30 -12.63 -13.37
N LYS A 266 9.47 -12.27 -12.10
CA LYS A 266 8.65 -12.78 -10.99
C LYS A 266 7.18 -12.37 -11.14
N LEU A 267 6.95 -11.09 -11.44
CA LEU A 267 5.61 -10.55 -11.69
C LEU A 267 4.98 -11.21 -12.92
N LYS A 268 5.74 -11.34 -14.02
CA LYS A 268 5.29 -12.04 -15.24
C LYS A 268 4.83 -13.47 -14.93
N ASN A 269 5.57 -14.23 -14.12
CA ASN A 269 5.19 -15.60 -13.78
C ASN A 269 3.87 -15.67 -12.99
N ILE A 270 3.64 -14.75 -12.07
CA ILE A 270 2.37 -14.66 -11.33
C ILE A 270 1.21 -14.27 -12.25
N VAL A 271 1.45 -13.29 -13.12
CA VAL A 271 0.44 -12.89 -14.11
C VAL A 271 0.11 -14.06 -15.02
N LEU A 272 1.11 -14.83 -15.47
CA LEU A 272 0.90 -16.03 -16.29
C LEU A 272 0.06 -17.09 -15.57
N SER A 273 0.37 -17.40 -14.30
CA SER A 273 -0.41 -18.38 -13.54
C SER A 273 -1.87 -17.93 -13.36
N LYS A 274 -2.09 -16.63 -13.19
CA LYS A 274 -3.45 -16.06 -13.16
C LYS A 274 -4.12 -16.12 -14.53
N ILE A 275 -3.46 -15.70 -15.61
CA ILE A 275 -4.06 -15.78 -16.97
C ILE A 275 -4.52 -17.20 -17.30
N GLN A 276 -3.74 -18.22 -16.93
CA GLN A 276 -4.09 -19.63 -17.13
C GLN A 276 -5.38 -20.06 -16.43
N SER A 277 -5.82 -19.39 -15.36
CA SER A 277 -7.12 -19.68 -14.74
C SER A 277 -8.30 -19.07 -15.51
N TYR A 278 -8.05 -18.09 -16.39
CA TYR A 278 -9.09 -17.44 -17.21
C TYR A 278 -9.20 -17.98 -18.64
N THR A 279 -8.14 -18.61 -19.16
CA THR A 279 -8.02 -19.04 -20.58
C THR A 279 -8.37 -20.48 -20.81
#